data_AF-A0A1F2XDN5-F1
#
_entry.id   AF-A0A1F2XDN5-F1
#
_cell.length_a   1.000
_cell.length_b   1.000
_cell.length_c   1.000
_cell.angle_alpha   90.00
_cell.angle_beta   90.00
_cell.angle_gamma   90.00
#
_symmetry.space_group_name_H-M   'P 1'
#
loop_
_entity.id
_entity.type
_entity.pdbx_description
1 polymer ?
#
loop_
_entity_poly.entity_id
_entity_poly.type
_entity_poly.pdbx_seq_one_letter_code
_entity_poly.pdbx_strand_id
1 'polypeptide(L)'
;MGAVAAGAILTALFLVIVAVMVWQSARRSSVDEPAAYFLDDAAAFVWERLSVQARDRVSPTDVRSLLEGGIHYHQVVAPRDEHRRPVVGSGDAIEYLMERAAAAGRPIEPIDIAEVIAAETEYLLAIGAIGSPVEDPT
;
A
#
# COMPACT_ATOMS: atom_id res chain seq x y z
N MET A 1 -5.86 -5.40 56.04
CA MET A 1 -5.82 -4.23 55.13
C MET A 1 -4.83 -4.42 53.97
N GLY A 2 -3.64 -5.00 54.17
CA GLY A 2 -2.65 -5.21 53.10
C GLY A 2 -3.11 -6.07 51.91
N ALA A 3 -3.82 -7.17 52.14
CA ALA A 3 -4.30 -8.04 51.06
C ALA A 3 -5.36 -7.39 50.16
N VAL A 4 -6.24 -6.57 50.75
CA VAL A 4 -7.28 -5.84 50.01
C VAL A 4 -6.66 -4.71 49.19
N ALA A 5 -5.67 -4.01 49.74
CA ALA A 5 -4.91 -2.99 49.02
C ALA A 5 -4.11 -3.59 47.86
N ALA A 6 -3.45 -4.73 48.07
CA ALA A 6 -2.71 -5.44 47.03
C ALA A 6 -3.63 -5.91 45.89
N GLY A 7 -4.81 -6.44 46.22
CA GLY A 7 -5.82 -6.83 45.23
C GLY A 7 -6.29 -5.65 44.40
N ALA A 8 -6.62 -4.51 45.04
CA ALA A 8 -7.06 -3.31 44.35
C ALA A 8 -6.00 -2.75 43.38
N ILE A 9 -4.73 -2.79 43.76
CA ILE A 9 -3.62 -2.34 42.91
C ILE A 9 -3.48 -3.23 41.67
N LEU A 10 -3.56 -4.55 41.83
CA LEU A 10 -3.48 -5.49 40.70
C LEU A 10 -4.65 -5.32 39.74
N THR A 11 -5.87 -5.14 40.26
CA THR A 11 -7.05 -4.87 39.44
C THR A 11 -6.93 -3.56 38.68
N ALA A 12 -6.46 -2.48 39.34
CA ALA A 12 -6.24 -1.20 38.68
C ALA A 12 -5.19 -1.30 37.57
N LEU A 13 -4.07 -1.99 37.83
CA LEU A 13 -3.02 -2.22 36.84
C LEU A 13 -3.55 -3.03 35.64
N PHE A 14 -4.32 -4.10 35.89
CA PHE A 14 -4.92 -4.89 34.85
C PHE A 14 -5.86 -4.06 33.96
N LEU A 15 -6.71 -3.23 34.57
CA LEU A 15 -7.61 -2.34 33.82
C LEU A 15 -6.84 -1.33 32.98
N VAL A 16 -5.71 -0.80 33.48
CA VAL A 16 -4.84 0.09 32.69
C VAL A 16 -4.24 -0.65 31.50
N ILE A 17 -3.72 -1.86 31.69
CA ILE A 17 -3.16 -2.68 30.59
C ILE A 17 -4.24 -2.95 29.53
N VAL A 18 -5.44 -3.38 29.95
CA VAL A 18 -6.56 -3.62 29.04
C VAL A 18 -6.95 -2.34 28.31
N ALA A 19 -7.04 -1.20 28.99
CA ALA A 19 -7.37 0.08 28.37
C ALA A 19 -6.31 0.51 27.35
N VAL A 20 -5.02 0.31 27.66
CA VAL A 20 -3.92 0.59 26.71
C VAL A 20 -4.00 -0.35 25.51
N MET A 21 -4.26 -1.64 25.71
CA MET A 21 -4.42 -2.59 24.61
C MET A 21 -5.63 -2.26 23.73
N VAL A 22 -6.76 -1.93 24.34
CA VAL A 22 -7.99 -1.51 23.63
C VAL A 22 -7.75 -0.20 22.90
N TRP A 23 -7.03 0.76 23.48
CA TRP A 23 -6.70 2.01 22.81
C TRP A 23 -5.73 1.81 21.65
N GLN A 24 -4.69 1.00 21.83
CA GLN A 24 -3.76 0.63 20.75
C GLN A 24 -4.45 -0.17 19.64
N SER A 25 -5.39 -1.05 20.01
CA SER A 25 -6.20 -1.79 19.05
C SER A 25 -7.18 -0.87 18.34
N ALA A 26 -7.90 -0.02 19.04
CA ALA A 26 -8.83 0.95 18.44
C ALA A 26 -8.12 1.96 17.53
N ARG A 27 -6.88 2.35 17.87
CA ARG A 27 -6.03 3.19 17.00
C ARG A 27 -5.50 2.43 15.78
N ARG A 28 -5.43 1.09 15.83
CA ARG A 28 -5.17 0.22 14.67
C ARG A 28 -6.44 -0.09 13.87
N SER A 29 -7.57 -0.19 14.55
CA SER A 29 -8.89 -0.54 14.02
C SER A 29 -9.70 0.67 13.54
N SER A 30 -9.21 1.91 13.70
CA SER A 30 -9.84 3.07 13.06
C SER A 30 -9.74 3.06 11.52
N VAL A 31 -9.24 1.96 10.95
CA VAL A 31 -9.37 1.55 9.54
C VAL A 31 -10.55 0.59 9.39
N ASP A 32 -11.69 0.87 10.03
CA ASP A 32 -12.88 -0.02 10.02
C ASP A 32 -13.89 0.31 8.89
N GLU A 33 -13.54 1.21 7.99
CA GLU A 33 -14.08 1.18 6.63
C GLU A 33 -12.98 0.60 5.75
N PRO A 34 -13.19 -0.56 5.08
CA PRO A 34 -12.18 -1.08 4.16
C PRO A 34 -11.88 0.02 3.16
N ALA A 35 -10.62 0.47 3.12
CA ALA A 35 -10.17 1.51 2.21
C ALA A 35 -10.62 1.16 0.79
N ALA A 36 -11.63 1.86 0.30
CA ALA A 36 -12.22 1.56 -0.99
C ALA A 36 -11.28 2.09 -2.06
N TYR A 37 -10.55 1.19 -2.71
CA TYR A 37 -9.72 1.54 -3.85
C TYR A 37 -10.62 1.75 -5.07
N PHE A 38 -10.75 3.00 -5.52
CA PHE A 38 -11.35 3.34 -6.80
C PHE A 38 -10.25 3.66 -7.81
N LEU A 39 -10.23 2.93 -8.92
CA LEU A 39 -9.22 3.05 -9.97
C LEU A 39 -9.22 4.44 -10.61
N ASP A 40 -10.39 5.04 -10.82
CA ASP A 40 -10.52 6.38 -11.39
C ASP A 40 -9.89 7.44 -10.48
N ASP A 41 -10.14 7.35 -9.18
CA ASP A 41 -9.59 8.26 -8.17
C ASP A 41 -8.07 8.09 -8.05
N ALA A 42 -7.59 6.84 -8.04
CA ALA A 42 -6.16 6.54 -8.04
C ALA A 42 -5.47 7.10 -9.30
N ALA A 43 -6.06 6.90 -10.48
CA ALA A 43 -5.50 7.40 -11.74
C ALA A 43 -5.43 8.93 -11.77
N ALA A 44 -6.46 9.62 -11.28
CA ALA A 44 -6.45 11.08 -11.15
C ALA A 44 -5.37 11.55 -10.16
N PHE A 45 -5.30 10.93 -8.99
CA PHE A 45 -4.33 11.25 -7.95
C PHE A 45 -2.88 11.08 -8.42
N VAL A 46 -2.60 9.96 -9.11
CA VAL A 46 -1.29 9.65 -9.68
C VAL A 46 -0.95 10.64 -10.79
N TRP A 47 -1.87 10.85 -11.73
CA TRP A 47 -1.67 11.78 -12.84
C TRP A 47 -1.29 13.17 -12.34
N GLU A 48 -1.95 13.67 -11.29
CA GLU A 48 -1.68 14.97 -10.66
C GLU A 48 -0.30 15.09 -9.98
N ARG A 49 0.36 13.96 -9.68
CA ARG A 49 1.68 13.92 -9.02
C ARG A 49 2.84 13.62 -9.95
N LEU A 50 2.56 13.16 -11.17
CA LEU A 50 3.62 12.95 -12.15
C LEU A 50 4.36 14.25 -12.49
N SER A 51 5.67 14.12 -12.66
CA SER A 51 6.57 15.11 -13.17
C SER A 51 6.15 15.56 -14.57
N VAL A 52 6.54 16.77 -14.94
CA VAL A 52 6.28 17.32 -16.28
C VAL A 52 6.87 16.40 -17.35
N GLN A 53 8.08 15.89 -17.10
CA GLN A 53 8.80 15.00 -18.00
C GLN A 53 8.06 13.66 -18.20
N ALA A 54 7.53 13.06 -17.13
CA ALA A 54 6.72 11.85 -17.26
C ALA A 54 5.42 12.14 -18.02
N ARG A 55 4.70 13.22 -17.70
CA ARG A 55 3.47 13.60 -18.42
C ARG A 55 3.66 13.88 -19.91
N ASP A 56 4.87 14.26 -20.33
CA ASP A 56 5.22 14.42 -21.74
C ASP A 56 5.42 13.06 -22.46
N ARG A 57 5.73 11.99 -21.71
CA ARG A 57 6.01 10.64 -22.25
C ARG A 57 4.87 9.64 -22.07
N VAL A 58 4.09 9.77 -21.00
CA VAL A 58 2.93 8.91 -20.70
C VAL A 58 1.62 9.68 -20.76
N SER A 59 0.58 9.01 -21.23
CA SER A 59 -0.79 9.54 -21.26
C SER A 59 -1.58 9.13 -20.01
N PRO A 60 -2.69 9.81 -19.70
CA PRO A 60 -3.59 9.40 -18.61
C PRO A 60 -4.13 7.97 -18.79
N THR A 61 -4.33 7.54 -20.04
CA THR A 61 -4.75 6.17 -20.35
C THR A 61 -3.67 5.15 -20.01
N ASP A 62 -2.39 5.50 -20.21
CA ASP A 62 -1.27 4.63 -19.84
C ASP A 62 -1.18 4.48 -18.33
N VAL A 63 -1.35 5.58 -17.58
CA VAL A 63 -1.41 5.54 -16.11
C VAL A 63 -2.50 4.58 -15.64
N ARG A 64 -3.72 4.72 -16.18
CA ARG A 64 -4.81 3.80 -15.84
C ARG A 64 -4.44 2.34 -16.14
N SER A 65 -3.90 2.08 -17.33
CA SER A 65 -3.50 0.74 -17.74
C SER A 65 -2.38 0.15 -16.87
N LEU A 66 -1.46 0.98 -16.37
CA LEU A 66 -0.42 0.58 -15.44
C LEU A 66 -1.01 0.21 -14.08
N LEU A 67 -1.94 1.01 -13.54
CA LEU A 67 -2.63 0.71 -12.28
C LEU A 67 -3.45 -0.58 -12.38
N GLU A 68 -4.19 -0.79 -13.47
CA GLU A 68 -4.89 -2.06 -13.73
C GLU A 68 -3.91 -3.25 -13.78
N GLY A 69 -2.75 -3.04 -14.40
CA GLY A 69 -1.65 -4.01 -14.42
C GLY A 69 -1.12 -4.32 -13.02
N GLY A 70 -0.94 -3.29 -12.19
CA GLY A 70 -0.45 -3.41 -10.81
C GLY A 70 -1.41 -4.20 -9.93
N ILE A 71 -2.71 -3.91 -10.04
CA ILE A 71 -3.78 -4.68 -9.38
C ILE A 71 -3.71 -6.14 -9.80
N HIS A 72 -3.61 -6.42 -11.10
CA HIS A 72 -3.51 -7.78 -11.60
C HIS A 72 -2.26 -8.49 -11.07
N TYR A 73 -1.11 -7.81 -11.07
CA TYR A 73 0.13 -8.36 -10.54
C TYR A 73 -0.04 -8.76 -9.07
N HIS A 74 -0.55 -7.87 -8.23
CA HIS A 74 -0.72 -8.13 -6.79
C HIS A 74 -1.77 -9.20 -6.47
N GLN A 75 -2.83 -9.31 -7.28
CA GLN A 75 -3.92 -10.27 -7.02
C GLN A 75 -3.68 -11.64 -7.63
N VAL A 76 -2.94 -11.73 -8.75
CA VAL A 76 -2.86 -12.96 -9.55
C VAL A 76 -1.44 -13.47 -9.69
N VAL A 77 -0.46 -12.58 -9.90
CA VAL A 77 0.92 -12.96 -10.22
C VAL A 77 1.74 -13.19 -8.96
N ALA A 78 1.84 -12.16 -8.10
CA ALA A 78 2.64 -12.22 -6.88
C ALA A 78 2.21 -13.33 -5.90
N PRO A 79 0.91 -13.61 -5.65
CA PRO A 79 0.50 -14.66 -4.71
C PRO A 79 0.84 -16.08 -5.14
N ARG A 80 1.23 -16.31 -6.42
CA ARG A 80 1.65 -17.62 -6.90
C ARG A 80 3.06 -18.00 -6.45
N ASP A 81 3.81 -17.04 -5.92
CA ASP A 81 5.12 -17.28 -5.31
C ASP A 81 4.94 -17.47 -3.80
N GLU A 82 4.80 -18.72 -3.35
CA GLU A 82 4.51 -19.09 -1.95
C GLU A 82 5.56 -18.56 -0.94
N HIS A 83 6.74 -18.16 -1.40
CA HIS A 83 7.82 -17.66 -0.55
C HIS A 83 7.87 -16.14 -0.44
N ARG A 84 7.03 -15.40 -1.18
CA ARG A 84 7.06 -13.93 -1.21
C ARG A 84 5.72 -13.33 -0.82
N ARG A 85 5.78 -12.35 0.08
CA ARG A 85 4.66 -11.44 0.31
C ARG A 85 4.60 -10.46 -0.87
N PRO A 86 3.41 -10.15 -1.43
CA PRO A 86 3.29 -9.13 -2.45
C PRO A 86 3.78 -7.78 -1.89
N VAL A 87 4.83 -7.22 -2.49
CA VAL A 87 5.35 -5.89 -2.14
C VAL A 87 5.02 -4.94 -3.28
N VAL A 88 4.33 -3.83 -2.97
CA VAL A 88 4.03 -2.76 -3.92
C VAL A 88 5.34 -2.09 -4.33
N GLY A 89 5.56 -1.89 -5.64
CA GLY A 89 6.78 -1.27 -6.15
C GLY A 89 8.04 -2.14 -6.14
N SER A 90 7.90 -3.46 -6.02
CA SER A 90 9.04 -4.38 -6.20
C SER A 90 9.60 -4.30 -7.64
N GLY A 91 10.90 -4.58 -7.80
CA GLY A 91 11.52 -4.67 -9.13
C GLY A 91 10.77 -5.62 -10.08
N ASP A 92 10.34 -6.78 -9.56
CA ASP A 92 9.54 -7.77 -10.29
C ASP A 92 8.19 -7.19 -10.79
N ALA A 93 7.58 -6.25 -10.05
CA ALA A 93 6.34 -5.60 -10.45
C ALA A 93 6.59 -4.61 -11.59
N ILE A 94 7.71 -3.87 -11.53
CA ILE A 94 8.13 -2.95 -12.60
C ILE A 94 8.41 -3.75 -13.88
N GLU A 95 9.16 -4.84 -13.78
CA GLU A 95 9.46 -5.72 -14.92
C GLU A 95 8.19 -6.28 -15.55
N TYR A 96 7.27 -6.80 -14.72
CA TYR A 96 5.96 -7.27 -15.19
C TYR A 96 5.18 -6.19 -15.95
N LEU A 97 5.13 -4.97 -15.42
CA LEU A 97 4.42 -3.86 -16.03
C LEU A 97 5.06 -3.41 -17.34
N MET A 98 6.40 -3.41 -17.41
CA MET A 98 7.14 -3.13 -18.64
C MET A 98 6.81 -4.13 -19.74
N GLU A 99 6.89 -5.42 -19.44
CA GLU A 99 6.58 -6.50 -20.39
C GLU A 99 5.14 -6.40 -20.89
N ARG A 100 4.20 -6.15 -19.97
CA ARG A 100 2.78 -5.98 -20.30
C ARG A 100 2.54 -4.77 -21.21
N ALA A 101 3.16 -3.63 -20.91
CA ALA A 101 3.03 -2.40 -21.71
C ALA A 101 3.63 -2.58 -23.12
N ALA A 102 4.80 -3.23 -23.20
CA ALA A 102 5.42 -3.59 -24.47
C ALA A 102 4.55 -4.54 -25.31
N ALA A 103 3.96 -5.58 -24.69
CA ALA A 103 3.05 -6.51 -25.35
C ALA A 103 1.77 -5.85 -25.87
N ALA A 104 1.33 -4.77 -25.22
CA ALA A 104 0.20 -3.93 -25.67
C ALA A 104 0.59 -2.93 -26.79
N GLY A 105 1.84 -2.94 -27.26
CA GLY A 105 2.35 -2.02 -28.28
C GLY A 105 2.64 -0.61 -27.77
N ARG A 106 2.73 -0.43 -26.45
CA ARG A 106 2.98 0.86 -25.78
C ARG A 106 4.12 0.69 -24.78
N PRO A 107 5.38 0.53 -25.22
CA PRO A 107 6.50 0.44 -24.29
C PRO A 107 6.63 1.73 -23.48
N ILE A 108 6.76 1.59 -22.16
CA ILE A 108 6.92 2.71 -21.22
C ILE A 108 8.28 2.53 -20.53
N GLU A 109 8.99 3.63 -20.31
CA GLU A 109 10.30 3.57 -19.67
C GLU A 109 10.20 3.14 -18.20
N PRO A 110 11.19 2.39 -17.67
CA PRO A 110 11.19 1.96 -16.27
C PRO A 110 11.07 3.11 -15.28
N ILE A 111 11.68 4.26 -15.62
CA ILE A 111 11.66 5.45 -14.76
C ILE A 111 10.25 6.04 -14.63
N ASP A 112 9.48 6.04 -15.71
CA ASP A 112 8.10 6.54 -15.73
C ASP A 112 7.17 5.59 -14.97
N ILE A 113 7.39 4.27 -15.12
CA ILE A 113 6.65 3.25 -14.35
C ILE A 113 6.95 3.36 -12.85
N ALA A 114 8.22 3.53 -12.49
CA ALA A 114 8.62 3.71 -11.10
C ALA A 114 7.99 4.96 -10.49
N GLU A 115 7.89 6.05 -11.26
CA GLU A 115 7.23 7.27 -10.82
C GLU A 115 5.72 7.08 -10.61
N VAL A 116 5.05 6.37 -11.52
CA VAL A 116 3.63 5.99 -11.37
C VAL A 116 3.42 5.16 -10.12
N ILE A 117 4.26 4.14 -9.86
CA ILE A 117 4.12 3.28 -8.68
C ILE A 117 4.45 4.03 -7.39
N ALA A 118 5.42 4.94 -7.39
CA ALA A 118 5.72 5.78 -6.23
C ALA A 118 4.50 6.63 -5.85
N ALA A 119 3.86 7.28 -6.84
CA ALA A 119 2.64 8.03 -6.62
C ALA A 119 1.43 7.16 -6.20
N GLU A 120 1.31 5.94 -6.75
CA GLU A 120 0.30 4.98 -6.31
C GLU A 120 0.52 4.56 -4.85
N THR A 121 1.77 4.36 -4.45
CA THR A 121 2.12 4.01 -3.07
C THR A 121 1.72 5.13 -2.11
N GLU A 122 1.93 6.40 -2.49
CA GLU A 122 1.42 7.54 -1.73
C GLU A 122 -0.11 7.55 -1.62
N TYR A 123 -0.81 7.21 -2.71
CA TYR A 123 -2.27 7.10 -2.70
C TYR A 123 -2.75 6.00 -1.75
N LEU A 124 -2.16 4.81 -1.85
CA LEU A 124 -2.48 3.67 -1.01
C LEU A 124 -2.19 3.96 0.48
N LEU A 125 -1.11 4.68 0.78
CA LEU A 125 -0.83 5.17 2.14
C LEU A 125 -1.89 6.17 2.60
N ALA A 126 -2.30 7.11 1.75
CA ALA A 126 -3.28 8.14 2.09
C ALA A 126 -4.66 7.57 2.42
N ILE A 127 -5.07 6.50 1.74
CA ILE A 127 -6.33 5.79 2.02
C ILE A 127 -6.19 4.72 3.11
N GLY A 128 -4.98 4.47 3.62
CA GLY A 128 -4.71 3.44 4.63
C GLY A 128 -4.78 2.00 4.11
N ALA A 129 -4.64 1.80 2.79
CA ALA A 129 -4.70 0.49 2.14
C ALA A 129 -3.41 -0.33 2.27
N ILE A 130 -2.27 0.30 2.62
CA ILE A 130 -0.99 -0.38 2.84
C ILE A 130 -0.37 0.02 4.18
N GLY A 131 0.34 -0.92 4.81
CA GLY A 131 1.02 -0.74 6.09
C GLY A 131 2.37 -0.05 5.98
N SER A 132 3.10 0.03 7.10
CA SER A 132 4.43 0.65 7.14
C SER A 132 5.40 0.00 6.15
N PRO A 133 6.36 0.78 5.59
CA PRO A 133 7.40 0.25 4.71
C PRO A 133 8.12 -0.96 5.32
N VAL A 134 8.44 -1.95 4.50
CA VAL A 134 9.29 -3.08 4.90
C VAL A 134 10.74 -2.63 4.82
N GLU A 135 11.49 -2.74 5.92
CA GLU A 135 12.94 -2.54 5.90
C GLU A 135 13.57 -3.69 5.09
N ASP A 136 14.33 -3.34 4.05
CA ASP A 136 15.07 -4.32 3.25
C ASP A 136 16.09 -5.05 4.15
N PRO A 137 16.17 -6.40 4.11
CA PRO A 137 17.26 -7.11 4.74
C PRO A 137 18.56 -6.78 3.98
N THR A 138 19.40 -5.96 4.60
CA THR A 138 20.78 -5.66 4.17
C THR A 138 21.60 -6.92 3.97
#